data_AF-A0A964TK93-F1
#
_entry.id   AF-A0A964TK93-F1
#
_cell.length_a   1.000
_cell.length_b   1.000
_cell.length_c   1.000
_cell.angle_alpha   90.00
_cell.angle_beta   90.00
_cell.angle_gamma   90.00
#
_symmetry.space_group_name_H-M   'P 1'
#
loop_
_entity.id
_entity.type
_entity.pdbx_description
1 polymer ?
#
loop_
_entity_poly.entity_id
_entity_poly.type
_entity_poly.pdbx_seq_one_letter_code
_entity_poly.pdbx_strand_id
1 'polypeptide(L)'
;MVRQAGALIRAEFHRAGGPRGGGSKAPIDVEVEQLLRDRLLALHACGFVGEETGRAGPAEGDVWVVDPQDGTTDFLARRRGSAVSVALLRDGHPVLGVVFAPLAPDDRGDLIAWAEGTALTRNGLAVRRPVRSHPPVVAMNANAADYARHNHEALRGIRVRAIASPAYRLALAAAGEVDAGLSLVAGLDHWDIAGAHALLIGAGCTLVERTGKAVDYGRRHFDGCIGGAADVVAMLVELGPGPSRREQRNGAIPRARIADPDRLARAQGCLLGQLAGDALGSAVEFRSAADIARSHPEGVTRLTDGGTWNLIAGQPTDDSEMALALARALADQGRFDPATVGQAYIGWARSGPFDIGGTTAAGIAALARGRPASSDSQSNGALMRVSPVGIFAAGDPALAAKLAAEDARLTHPHPVCQAASAAFAAAVATGVAGGTAAEMAAAAEQHAGEGEGARIVRQRLAAARRDGPENFERQMGWVLIAFQNAFDHLNRGTPVAEAVSATVARGGDTDTNAAICGALLGASQGREAIPLQWRNAVLSCRPVQGSGIRHPRPSEYWPDDALDLAEALLAAGPSGG
;
A
#
# COMPACT_ATOMS: atom_id res chain seq x y z
N MET A 1 7.70 12.54 25.29
CA MET A 1 6.46 13.33 25.25
C MET A 1 5.67 13.10 23.96
N VAL A 2 6.24 13.30 22.77
CA VAL A 2 5.53 13.08 21.48
C VAL A 2 4.98 11.65 21.33
N ARG A 3 5.75 10.61 21.70
CA ARG A 3 5.23 9.23 21.72
C ARG A 3 4.03 9.04 22.66
N GLN A 4 4.02 9.75 23.78
CA GLN A 4 2.90 9.71 24.73
C GLN A 4 1.66 10.41 24.17
N ALA A 5 1.84 11.57 23.52
CA ALA A 5 0.77 12.24 22.77
C ALA A 5 0.17 11.32 21.71
N GLY A 6 1.00 10.63 20.93
CA GLY A 6 0.52 9.68 19.93
C GLY A 6 -0.19 8.46 20.52
N ALA A 7 0.12 8.05 21.75
CA ALA A 7 -0.65 7.01 22.45
C ALA A 7 -2.08 7.46 22.79
N LEU A 8 -2.24 8.74 23.20
CA LEU A 8 -3.57 9.33 23.42
C LEU A 8 -4.37 9.40 22.11
N ILE A 9 -3.74 9.86 21.03
CA ILE A 9 -4.34 9.91 19.69
C ILE A 9 -4.78 8.51 19.22
N ARG A 10 -3.93 7.50 19.42
CA ARG A 10 -4.26 6.12 19.06
C ARG A 10 -5.44 5.57 19.86
N ALA A 11 -5.46 5.82 21.17
CA ALA A 11 -6.57 5.42 22.02
C ALA A 11 -7.88 6.12 21.59
N GLU A 12 -7.81 7.40 21.21
CA GLU A 12 -8.96 8.16 20.69
C GLU A 12 -9.46 7.62 19.35
N PHE A 13 -8.55 7.27 18.43
CA PHE A 13 -8.90 6.72 17.11
C PHE A 13 -9.69 5.42 17.18
N HIS A 14 -9.30 4.54 18.11
CA HIS A 14 -9.86 3.20 18.30
C HIS A 14 -11.05 3.15 19.26
N ARG A 15 -11.61 4.30 19.66
CA ARG A 15 -12.81 4.34 20.49
C ARG A 15 -13.99 3.64 19.80
N ALA A 16 -14.85 3.01 20.59
CA ALA A 16 -16.16 2.57 20.12
C ALA A 16 -16.93 3.78 19.56
N GLY A 17 -17.35 3.72 18.30
CA GLY A 17 -17.97 4.85 17.60
C GLY A 17 -16.97 5.78 16.88
N GLY A 18 -15.67 5.55 17.02
CA GLY A 18 -14.61 6.36 16.40
C GLY A 18 -14.19 7.56 17.24
N PRO A 19 -13.24 8.37 16.74
CA PRO A 19 -12.74 9.54 17.46
C PRO A 19 -13.84 10.59 17.68
N ARG A 20 -13.79 11.28 18.83
CA ARG A 20 -14.68 12.39 19.17
C ARG A 20 -14.31 13.62 18.36
N GLY A 21 -15.32 14.36 17.92
CA GLY A 21 -15.13 15.66 17.26
C GLY A 21 -16.05 15.84 16.05
N GLY A 22 -15.82 16.93 15.32
CA GLY A 22 -16.59 17.25 14.12
C GLY A 22 -15.94 18.39 13.32
N GLY A 23 -16.16 18.37 12.00
CA GLY A 23 -15.51 19.32 11.10
C GLY A 23 -13.99 19.14 11.14
N SER A 24 -13.28 20.17 11.59
CA SER A 24 -11.82 20.22 11.66
C SER A 24 -11.29 20.31 13.11
N LYS A 25 -12.08 19.87 14.11
CA LYS A 25 -11.70 19.96 15.52
C LYS A 25 -12.05 18.67 16.29
N ALA A 26 -11.09 18.16 17.04
CA ALA A 26 -11.28 17.03 17.95
C ALA A 26 -10.85 17.43 19.38
N PRO A 27 -11.59 17.04 20.45
CA PRO A 27 -11.19 17.35 21.82
C PRO A 27 -9.79 16.85 22.20
N ILE A 28 -9.35 15.75 21.58
CA ILE A 28 -8.02 15.18 21.78
C ILE A 28 -6.90 16.14 21.37
N ASP A 29 -7.16 17.06 20.43
CA ASP A 29 -6.18 18.03 19.93
C ASP A 29 -5.76 18.97 21.07
N VAL A 30 -6.74 19.48 21.82
CA VAL A 30 -6.51 20.34 23.01
C VAL A 30 -5.81 19.56 24.13
N GLU A 31 -6.24 18.33 24.41
CA GLU A 31 -5.65 17.47 25.45
C GLU A 31 -4.16 17.19 25.16
N VAL A 32 -3.83 16.89 23.90
CA VAL A 32 -2.46 16.65 23.45
C VAL A 32 -1.62 17.92 23.48
N GLU A 33 -2.15 19.06 23.02
CA GLU A 33 -1.40 20.31 23.00
C GLU A 33 -1.03 20.79 24.40
N GLN A 34 -1.95 20.68 25.37
CA GLN A 34 -1.67 21.01 26.77
C GLN A 34 -0.54 20.15 27.34
N LEU A 35 -0.59 18.83 27.12
CA LEU A 35 0.47 17.91 27.54
C LEU A 35 1.83 18.29 26.95
N LEU A 36 1.86 18.64 25.66
CA LEU A 36 3.09 19.02 24.95
C LEU A 36 3.60 20.37 25.45
N ARG A 37 2.73 21.38 25.57
CA ARG A 37 3.07 22.71 26.07
C ARG A 37 3.78 22.64 27.42
N ASP A 38 3.18 21.97 28.39
CA ASP A 38 3.74 21.89 29.75
C ASP A 38 5.14 21.27 29.75
N ARG A 39 5.34 20.19 28.97
CA ARG A 39 6.61 19.48 28.93
C ARG A 39 7.69 20.18 28.10
N LEU A 40 7.30 20.83 27.02
CA LEU A 40 8.22 21.58 26.16
C LEU A 40 8.72 22.84 26.85
N LEU A 41 7.83 23.59 27.52
CA LEU A 41 8.22 24.78 28.29
C LEU A 41 9.04 24.42 29.54
N ALA A 42 8.83 23.25 30.14
CA ALA A 42 9.69 22.74 31.20
C ALA A 42 11.07 22.31 30.69
N LEU A 43 11.17 21.84 29.44
CA LEU A 43 12.43 21.46 28.81
C LEU A 43 13.25 22.70 28.39
N HIS A 44 12.58 23.70 27.80
CA HIS A 44 13.18 24.95 27.36
C HIS A 44 12.16 26.08 27.48
N ALA A 45 12.39 26.98 28.43
CA ALA A 45 11.47 28.08 28.73
C ALA A 45 11.62 29.19 27.69
N CYS A 46 10.74 29.20 26.69
CA CYS A 46 10.76 30.15 25.59
C CYS A 46 9.33 30.48 25.12
N GLY A 47 9.17 31.12 23.95
CA GLY A 47 7.86 31.33 23.36
C GLY A 47 7.16 30.00 23.02
N PHE A 48 5.84 30.03 22.91
CA PHE A 48 5.03 28.89 22.45
C PHE A 48 3.96 29.37 21.48
N VAL A 49 3.76 28.64 20.39
CA VAL A 49 2.67 28.81 19.43
C VAL A 49 2.08 27.43 19.16
N GLY A 50 0.82 27.23 19.54
CA GLY A 50 0.08 26.02 19.21
C GLY A 50 -1.19 26.32 18.43
N GLU A 51 -1.66 25.33 17.67
CA GLU A 51 -2.88 25.41 16.87
C GLU A 51 -4.13 25.65 17.75
N GLU A 52 -4.23 24.93 18.88
CA GLU A 52 -5.45 24.88 19.68
C GLU A 52 -5.48 25.90 20.81
N THR A 53 -4.34 26.11 21.46
CA THR A 53 -4.22 26.91 22.68
C THR A 53 -3.48 28.24 22.46
N GLY A 54 -3.16 28.56 21.20
CA GLY A 54 -2.64 29.85 20.77
C GLY A 54 -1.21 30.14 21.25
N ARG A 55 -0.90 31.44 21.42
CA ARG A 55 0.44 31.92 21.77
C ARG A 55 0.63 32.11 23.27
N ALA A 56 1.82 31.82 23.77
CA ALA A 56 2.25 32.10 25.15
C ALA A 56 3.74 32.44 25.20
N GLY A 57 4.18 33.13 26.26
CA GLY A 57 5.59 33.46 26.48
C GLY A 57 6.10 34.68 25.69
N PRO A 58 7.42 34.89 25.66
CA PRO A 58 8.05 36.02 24.96
C PRO A 58 7.83 35.93 23.44
N ALA A 59 7.74 37.11 22.79
CA ALA A 59 7.54 37.21 21.34
C ALA A 59 8.85 37.11 20.53
N GLU A 60 10.00 37.31 21.18
CA GLU A 60 11.33 37.28 20.58
C GLU A 60 12.15 36.10 21.12
N GLY A 61 13.09 35.62 20.30
CA GLY A 61 13.98 34.51 20.62
C GLY A 61 13.41 33.14 20.22
N ASP A 62 13.78 32.12 20.99
CA ASP A 62 13.37 30.75 20.73
C ASP A 62 11.84 30.57 20.92
N VAL A 63 11.22 29.75 20.07
CA VAL A 63 9.79 29.48 20.12
C VAL A 63 9.47 28.02 19.77
N TRP A 64 8.70 27.38 20.64
CA TRP A 64 8.06 26.10 20.34
C TRP A 64 6.86 26.32 19.42
N VAL A 65 6.79 25.56 18.33
CA VAL A 65 5.65 25.54 17.41
C VAL A 65 5.07 24.13 17.37
N VAL A 66 3.79 24.01 17.65
CA VAL A 66 3.13 22.71 17.83
C VAL A 66 1.82 22.63 17.07
N ASP A 67 1.68 21.56 16.28
CA ASP A 67 0.40 21.03 15.85
C ASP A 67 0.16 19.70 16.61
N PRO A 68 -0.85 19.62 17.48
CA PRO A 68 -1.13 18.41 18.24
C PRO A 68 -1.68 17.28 17.37
N GLN A 69 -2.30 17.58 16.22
CA GLN A 69 -2.92 16.64 15.30
C GLN A 69 -3.10 17.23 13.90
N ASP A 70 -2.01 17.28 13.13
CA ASP A 70 -2.07 17.72 11.76
C ASP A 70 -2.88 16.70 10.93
N GLY A 71 -3.92 17.18 10.25
CA GLY A 71 -4.88 16.35 9.52
C GLY A 71 -6.10 15.89 10.33
N THR A 72 -6.57 16.66 11.31
CA THR A 72 -7.77 16.36 12.13
C THR A 72 -9.00 15.93 11.32
N THR A 73 -9.28 16.55 10.17
CA THR A 73 -10.41 16.16 9.30
C THR A 73 -10.31 14.70 8.82
N ASP A 74 -9.11 14.27 8.43
CA ASP A 74 -8.85 12.90 7.98
C ASP A 74 -8.90 11.92 9.17
N PHE A 75 -8.34 12.31 10.31
CA PHE A 75 -8.42 11.56 11.56
C PHE A 75 -9.88 11.30 11.98
N LEU A 76 -10.73 12.32 11.96
CA LEU A 76 -12.17 12.20 12.26
C LEU A 76 -12.92 11.34 11.24
N ALA A 77 -12.49 11.35 9.97
CA ALA A 77 -12.96 10.44 8.93
C ALA A 77 -12.37 9.02 9.04
N ARG A 78 -11.70 8.71 10.16
CA ARG A 78 -11.01 7.45 10.45
C ARG A 78 -9.98 7.07 9.39
N ARG A 79 -9.30 8.04 8.76
CA ARG A 79 -8.16 7.77 7.88
C ARG A 79 -6.87 7.80 8.69
N ARG A 80 -5.94 6.89 8.36
CA ARG A 80 -4.59 6.87 8.93
C ARG A 80 -3.75 8.00 8.30
N GLY A 81 -2.73 8.44 9.02
CA GLY A 81 -1.76 9.40 8.50
C GLY A 81 -1.94 10.85 8.95
N SER A 82 -2.73 11.11 10.01
CA SER A 82 -2.57 12.33 10.81
C SER A 82 -1.28 12.25 11.63
N ALA A 83 -0.75 13.39 12.06
CA ALA A 83 0.54 13.45 12.78
C ALA A 83 0.60 14.53 13.84
N VAL A 84 1.36 14.27 14.91
CA VAL A 84 1.83 15.30 15.82
C VAL A 84 3.04 16.00 15.18
N SER A 85 3.04 17.32 15.09
CA SER A 85 4.15 18.14 14.60
C SER A 85 4.69 19.03 15.72
N VAL A 86 5.99 18.94 16.01
CA VAL A 86 6.67 19.78 17.00
C VAL A 86 7.94 20.36 16.38
N ALA A 87 8.13 21.67 16.54
CA ALA A 87 9.34 22.37 16.13
C ALA A 87 9.88 23.28 17.24
N LEU A 88 11.19 23.43 17.30
CA LEU A 88 11.82 24.60 17.93
C LEU A 88 12.35 25.50 16.83
N LEU A 89 11.93 26.76 16.82
CA LEU A 89 12.59 27.79 16.04
C LEU A 89 13.49 28.63 16.93
N ARG A 90 14.69 28.93 16.45
CA ARG A 90 15.62 29.90 17.02
C ARG A 90 15.67 31.12 16.11
N ASP A 91 15.25 32.27 16.63
CA ASP A 91 15.19 33.52 15.86
C ASP A 91 14.47 33.37 14.51
N GLY A 92 13.37 32.61 14.49
CA GLY A 92 12.59 32.34 13.29
C GLY A 92 13.12 31.23 12.38
N HIS A 93 14.21 30.55 12.75
CA HIS A 93 14.79 29.44 11.98
C HIS A 93 14.55 28.08 12.65
N PRO A 94 14.00 27.06 11.95
CA PRO A 94 13.82 25.73 12.54
C PRO A 94 15.15 25.05 12.88
N VAL A 95 15.36 24.73 14.15
CA VAL A 95 16.59 24.07 14.66
C VAL A 95 16.33 22.68 15.24
N LEU A 96 15.06 22.32 15.48
CA LEU A 96 14.62 21.00 15.90
C LEU A 96 13.24 20.71 15.34
N GLY A 97 13.02 19.48 14.87
CA GLY A 97 11.74 18.99 14.38
C GLY A 97 11.46 17.56 14.82
N VAL A 98 10.22 17.30 15.21
CA VAL A 98 9.68 15.97 15.44
C VAL A 98 8.31 15.87 14.78
N VAL A 99 8.15 14.95 13.85
CA VAL A 99 6.85 14.59 13.26
C VAL A 99 6.56 13.14 13.61
N PHE A 100 5.41 12.87 14.23
CA PHE A 100 5.01 11.52 14.60
C PHE A 100 3.60 11.23 14.09
N ALA A 101 3.49 10.29 13.15
CA ALA A 101 2.21 9.77 12.67
C ALA A 101 1.85 8.49 13.44
N PRO A 102 1.08 8.54 14.56
CA PRO A 102 0.94 7.43 15.48
C PRO A 102 0.15 6.23 14.93
N LEU A 103 -0.70 6.48 13.94
CA LEU A 103 -1.57 5.48 13.30
C LEU A 103 -0.99 4.95 11.99
N ALA A 104 0.02 5.64 11.45
CA ALA A 104 0.58 5.31 10.15
C ALA A 104 1.72 4.30 10.28
N PRO A 105 1.88 3.44 9.27
CA PRO A 105 0.89 3.06 8.27
C PRO A 105 -0.06 1.95 8.76
N ASP A 106 0.27 1.31 9.89
CA ASP A 106 -0.32 0.06 10.39
C ASP A 106 -0.46 0.07 11.92
N ASP A 107 -0.70 1.21 12.56
CA ASP A 107 -0.71 1.35 14.03
C ASP A 107 0.62 1.05 14.75
N ARG A 108 1.75 0.82 14.09
CA ARG A 108 3.06 0.88 14.81
C ARG A 108 3.43 2.32 15.13
N GLY A 109 3.06 3.24 14.25
CA GLY A 109 3.40 4.64 14.31
C GLY A 109 4.76 4.92 13.67
N ASP A 110 4.91 6.09 13.08
CA ASP A 110 6.12 6.50 12.39
C ASP A 110 6.62 7.86 12.88
N LEU A 111 7.75 7.85 13.60
CA LEU A 111 8.35 9.03 14.23
C LEU A 111 9.63 9.42 13.49
N ILE A 112 9.67 10.63 12.94
CA ILE A 112 10.85 11.19 12.29
C ILE A 112 11.30 12.41 13.09
N ALA A 113 12.57 12.47 13.45
CA ALA A 113 13.13 13.51 14.31
C ALA A 113 14.51 13.96 13.87
N TRP A 114 14.77 15.25 14.03
CA TRP A 114 16.07 15.88 13.78
C TRP A 114 16.27 17.09 14.68
N ALA A 115 17.51 17.35 15.04
CA ALA A 115 17.95 18.61 15.65
C ALA A 115 19.30 19.03 15.06
N GLU A 116 19.59 20.32 15.07
CA GLU A 116 20.88 20.87 14.65
C GLU A 116 22.05 20.15 15.34
N GLY A 117 23.06 19.78 14.55
CA GLY A 117 24.21 19.01 15.03
C GLY A 117 23.96 17.50 15.22
N THR A 118 22.78 16.98 14.88
CA THR A 118 22.45 15.56 14.98
C THR A 118 22.09 14.93 13.64
N ALA A 119 22.08 13.59 13.57
CA ALA A 119 21.58 12.87 12.42
C ALA A 119 20.04 12.86 12.39
N LEU A 120 19.45 12.92 11.19
CA LEU A 120 18.02 12.67 11.00
C LEU A 120 17.72 11.21 11.37
N THR A 121 16.71 10.99 12.21
CA THR A 121 16.31 9.65 12.65
C THR A 121 14.85 9.34 12.31
N ARG A 122 14.56 8.07 12.02
CA ARG A 122 13.22 7.51 11.87
C ARG A 122 13.10 6.33 12.83
N ASN A 123 12.14 6.39 13.74
CA ASN A 123 11.91 5.41 14.80
C ASN A 123 13.15 5.09 15.65
N GLY A 124 14.02 6.09 15.85
CA GLY A 124 15.24 5.97 16.64
C GLY A 124 16.46 5.46 15.85
N LEU A 125 16.31 5.15 14.57
CA LEU A 125 17.40 4.74 13.70
C LEU A 125 17.78 5.88 12.75
N ALA A 126 19.07 6.06 12.47
CA ALA A 126 19.52 7.05 11.49
C ALA A 126 18.91 6.78 10.11
N VAL A 127 18.36 7.82 9.48
CA VAL A 127 17.77 7.73 8.15
C VAL A 127 18.87 7.50 7.11
N ARG A 128 18.71 6.42 6.33
CA ARG A 128 19.44 6.20 5.09
C ARG A 128 18.48 6.43 3.94
N ARG A 129 18.66 7.52 3.21
CA ARG A 129 17.78 7.87 2.09
C ARG A 129 17.99 6.86 0.96
N PRO A 130 16.93 6.22 0.46
CA PRO A 130 17.02 5.27 -0.64
C PRO A 130 17.36 6.00 -1.96
N VAL A 131 17.73 5.21 -2.97
CA VAL A 131 17.81 5.72 -4.36
C VAL A 131 16.43 6.21 -4.78
N ARG A 132 16.37 7.41 -5.35
CA ARG A 132 15.12 8.03 -5.79
C ARG A 132 14.38 7.19 -6.81
N SER A 133 13.06 7.32 -6.79
CA SER A 133 12.21 6.70 -7.81
C SER A 133 12.31 7.48 -9.12
N HIS A 134 12.12 6.78 -10.24
CA HIS A 134 11.92 7.40 -11.53
C HIS A 134 10.73 6.72 -12.22
N PRO A 135 9.67 7.46 -12.60
CA PRO A 135 9.46 8.89 -12.35
C PRO A 135 9.37 9.25 -10.84
N PRO A 136 9.60 10.52 -10.45
CA PRO A 136 9.55 10.94 -9.05
C PRO A 136 8.15 10.79 -8.46
N VAL A 137 8.09 10.54 -7.15
CA VAL A 137 6.86 10.33 -6.39
C VAL A 137 6.62 11.52 -5.47
N VAL A 138 5.46 12.15 -5.59
CA VAL A 138 5.05 13.30 -4.79
C VAL A 138 3.88 12.93 -3.90
N ALA A 139 4.00 13.21 -2.60
CA ALA A 139 2.91 13.06 -1.66
C ALA A 139 2.00 14.31 -1.69
N MET A 140 0.71 14.10 -1.90
CA MET A 140 -0.32 15.12 -1.93
C MET A 140 -1.44 14.79 -0.92
N ASN A 141 -2.43 15.66 -0.84
CA ASN A 141 -3.62 15.52 0.02
C ASN A 141 -4.36 14.19 -0.12
N ALA A 142 -5.08 13.79 0.94
CA ALA A 142 -5.75 12.49 1.02
C ALA A 142 -6.74 12.22 -0.13
N ASN A 143 -7.37 13.27 -0.66
CA ASN A 143 -8.25 13.20 -1.82
C ASN A 143 -7.54 13.44 -3.17
N ALA A 144 -6.20 13.48 -3.22
CA ALA A 144 -5.46 13.68 -4.48
C ALA A 144 -5.77 12.60 -5.53
N ALA A 145 -6.12 11.39 -5.09
CA ALA A 145 -6.57 10.33 -5.97
C ALA A 145 -7.92 10.64 -6.67
N ASP A 146 -8.75 11.52 -6.10
CA ASP A 146 -10.00 11.98 -6.72
C ASP A 146 -9.75 13.02 -7.83
N TYR A 147 -8.49 13.37 -8.10
CA TYR A 147 -8.09 14.27 -9.18
C TYR A 147 -7.10 13.58 -10.12
N ALA A 148 -7.15 12.24 -10.20
CA ALA A 148 -6.14 11.42 -10.86
C ALA A 148 -5.84 11.87 -12.29
N ARG A 149 -6.86 12.12 -13.12
CA ARG A 149 -6.67 12.53 -14.51
C ARG A 149 -6.08 13.93 -14.62
N HIS A 150 -6.55 14.86 -13.79
CA HIS A 150 -5.98 16.21 -13.72
C HIS A 150 -4.51 16.18 -13.29
N ASN A 151 -4.21 15.45 -12.22
CA ASN A 151 -2.85 15.33 -11.70
C ASN A 151 -1.93 14.67 -12.72
N HIS A 152 -2.40 13.66 -13.46
CA HIS A 152 -1.65 13.01 -14.53
C HIS A 152 -1.23 14.02 -15.62
N GLU A 153 -2.18 14.81 -16.13
CA GLU A 153 -1.90 15.80 -17.18
C GLU A 153 -1.12 17.02 -16.69
N ALA A 154 -1.38 17.47 -15.46
CA ALA A 154 -0.76 18.66 -14.89
C ALA A 154 0.67 18.41 -14.37
N LEU A 155 0.93 17.23 -13.80
CA LEU A 155 2.22 16.93 -13.18
C LEU A 155 3.20 16.20 -14.11
N ARG A 156 2.76 15.72 -15.29
CA ARG A 156 3.58 15.24 -16.42
C ARG A 156 4.81 14.42 -16.02
N GLY A 157 4.62 13.11 -15.81
CA GLY A 157 5.73 12.22 -15.45
C GLY A 157 6.13 12.32 -13.98
N ILE A 158 5.20 12.74 -13.12
CA ILE A 158 5.31 12.67 -11.66
C ILE A 158 4.19 11.76 -11.15
N ARG A 159 4.53 10.86 -10.25
CA ARG A 159 3.57 9.95 -9.61
C ARG A 159 3.05 10.56 -8.32
N VAL A 160 1.78 10.33 -7.99
CA VAL A 160 1.14 10.92 -6.81
C VAL A 160 0.81 9.85 -5.75
N ARG A 161 1.17 10.10 -4.49
CA ARG A 161 0.66 9.35 -3.33
C ARG A 161 -0.26 10.24 -2.50
N ALA A 162 -1.41 9.73 -2.10
CA ALA A 162 -2.34 10.44 -1.23
C ALA A 162 -1.96 10.21 0.24
N ILE A 163 -1.71 11.28 0.99
CA ILE A 163 -1.31 11.28 2.40
C ILE A 163 -2.06 12.39 3.13
N ALA A 164 -2.62 12.10 4.31
CA ALA A 164 -3.49 13.01 5.05
C ALA A 164 -2.78 14.27 5.59
N SER A 165 -1.77 14.14 6.45
CA SER A 165 -1.08 15.26 7.11
C SER A 165 -0.08 15.98 6.17
N PRO A 166 -0.20 17.30 5.94
CA PRO A 166 0.87 18.15 5.41
C PRO A 166 2.26 17.93 6.04
N ALA A 167 2.36 17.93 7.37
CA ALA A 167 3.61 17.72 8.10
C ALA A 167 4.20 16.34 7.79
N TYR A 168 3.37 15.30 7.75
CA TYR A 168 3.79 13.93 7.47
C TYR A 168 4.20 13.75 6.00
N ARG A 169 3.55 14.41 5.02
CA ARG A 169 4.00 14.43 3.62
C ARG A 169 5.44 14.93 3.51
N LEU A 170 5.74 16.04 4.17
CA LEU A 170 7.07 16.65 4.17
C LEU A 170 8.08 15.80 4.96
N ALA A 171 7.67 15.18 6.07
CA ALA A 171 8.51 14.26 6.83
C ALA A 171 8.88 13.00 6.01
N LEU A 172 7.93 12.44 5.23
CA LEU A 172 8.20 11.34 4.30
C LEU A 172 9.19 11.76 3.20
N ALA A 173 9.15 13.01 2.73
CA ALA A 173 10.14 13.53 1.78
C ALA A 173 11.54 13.67 2.40
N ALA A 174 11.62 14.13 3.66
CA ALA A 174 12.88 14.16 4.42
C ALA A 174 13.46 12.75 4.62
N ALA A 175 12.62 11.77 4.94
CA ALA A 175 13.02 10.36 5.06
C ALA A 175 13.42 9.73 3.71
N GLY A 176 13.07 10.36 2.58
CA GLY A 176 13.29 9.82 1.23
C GLY A 176 12.30 8.72 0.84
N GLU A 177 11.14 8.62 1.52
CA GLU A 177 10.09 7.68 1.12
C GLU A 177 9.34 8.18 -0.13
N VAL A 178 9.21 9.50 -0.25
CA VAL A 178 8.75 10.22 -1.44
C VAL A 178 9.81 11.26 -1.82
N ASP A 179 9.76 11.78 -3.04
CA ASP A 179 10.72 12.76 -3.53
C ASP A 179 10.36 14.19 -3.12
N ALA A 180 9.06 14.49 -2.98
CA ALA A 180 8.55 15.74 -2.40
C ALA A 180 7.16 15.58 -1.77
N GLY A 181 6.83 16.47 -0.84
CA GLY A 181 5.47 16.72 -0.35
C GLY A 181 4.92 18.02 -0.94
N LEU A 182 3.65 17.99 -1.36
CA LEU A 182 2.93 19.10 -1.98
C LEU A 182 1.58 19.30 -1.27
N SER A 183 1.32 20.53 -0.83
CA SER A 183 0.04 20.95 -0.29
C SER A 183 -0.49 22.12 -1.10
N LEU A 184 -1.64 21.93 -1.75
CA LEU A 184 -2.29 22.95 -2.59
C LEU A 184 -3.21 23.91 -1.82
N VAL A 185 -3.44 23.64 -0.54
CA VAL A 185 -4.40 24.38 0.28
C VAL A 185 -3.82 25.72 0.69
N ALA A 186 -4.53 26.80 0.38
CA ALA A 186 -4.23 28.13 0.92
C ALA A 186 -4.67 28.19 2.38
N GLY A 187 -3.85 28.78 3.24
CA GLY A 187 -4.16 28.98 4.66
C GLY A 187 -3.42 28.07 5.63
N LEU A 188 -2.44 27.27 5.17
CA LEU A 188 -1.50 26.56 6.07
C LEU A 188 -0.83 27.55 7.02
N ASP A 189 -0.62 27.19 8.27
CA ASP A 189 0.04 28.04 9.27
C ASP A 189 1.42 27.47 9.68
N HIS A 190 2.08 28.12 10.64
CA HIS A 190 3.43 27.76 11.11
C HIS A 190 3.51 26.31 11.57
N TRP A 191 2.49 25.84 12.30
CA TRP A 191 2.48 24.54 12.94
C TRP A 191 2.36 23.37 11.95
N ASP A 192 1.69 23.57 10.81
CA ASP A 192 1.54 22.57 9.75
C ASP A 192 2.86 22.20 9.08
N ILE A 193 3.86 23.10 9.10
CA ILE A 193 5.09 22.95 8.31
C ILE A 193 6.40 23.06 9.11
N ALA A 194 6.44 23.77 10.25
CA ALA A 194 7.71 24.04 10.95
C ALA A 194 8.44 22.78 11.40
N GLY A 195 7.71 21.81 11.97
CA GLY A 195 8.29 20.56 12.44
C GLY A 195 8.93 19.77 11.30
N ALA A 196 8.21 19.66 10.18
CA ALA A 196 8.71 18.96 9.00
C ALA A 196 9.78 19.74 8.23
N HIS A 197 9.77 21.08 8.28
CA HIS A 197 10.82 21.91 7.68
C HIS A 197 12.18 21.65 8.34
N ALA A 198 12.23 21.56 9.68
CA ALA A 198 13.45 21.14 10.38
C ALA A 198 13.94 19.76 9.91
N LEU A 199 13.03 18.80 9.68
CA LEU A 199 13.40 17.49 9.13
C LEU A 199 13.99 17.60 7.72
N LEU A 200 13.42 18.46 6.87
CA LEU A 200 13.93 18.70 5.51
C LEU A 200 15.32 19.34 5.54
N ILE A 201 15.58 20.30 6.45
CA ILE A 201 16.91 20.87 6.66
C ILE A 201 17.90 19.77 7.02
N GLY A 202 17.56 18.91 8.00
CA GLY A 202 18.39 17.77 8.38
C GLY A 202 18.64 16.75 7.27
N ALA A 203 17.76 16.69 6.27
CA ALA A 203 17.88 15.85 5.09
C ALA A 203 18.63 16.51 3.91
N GLY A 204 19.00 17.78 4.02
CA GLY A 204 19.55 18.59 2.92
C GLY A 204 18.53 18.89 1.81
N CYS A 205 17.24 18.94 2.17
CA CYS A 205 16.12 19.24 1.27
C CYS A 205 15.70 20.71 1.37
N THR A 206 14.82 21.14 0.45
CA THR A 206 14.30 22.50 0.38
C THR A 206 12.81 22.53 0.73
N LEU A 207 12.33 23.64 1.31
CA LEU A 207 10.91 23.97 1.45
C LEU A 207 10.65 25.38 0.91
N VAL A 208 9.63 25.51 0.06
CA VAL A 208 9.15 26.78 -0.48
C VAL A 208 7.63 26.84 -0.45
N GLU A 209 7.07 28.04 -0.53
CA GLU A 209 5.67 28.22 -0.93
C GLU A 209 5.46 27.76 -2.38
N ARG A 210 4.20 27.56 -2.79
CA ARG A 210 3.89 27.20 -4.19
C ARG A 210 4.41 28.18 -5.23
N THR A 211 4.59 29.44 -4.83
CA THR A 211 5.16 30.51 -5.66
C THR A 211 6.67 30.42 -5.84
N GLY A 212 7.35 29.48 -5.15
CA GLY A 212 8.80 29.36 -5.11
C GLY A 212 9.49 30.26 -4.08
N LYS A 213 8.73 31.08 -3.34
CA LYS A 213 9.28 31.92 -2.26
C LYS A 213 9.68 31.08 -1.05
N ALA A 214 10.76 31.49 -0.38
CA ALA A 214 11.16 30.90 0.89
C ALA A 214 10.06 31.12 1.95
N VAL A 215 9.91 30.14 2.84
CA VAL A 215 8.97 30.21 3.96
C VAL A 215 9.46 31.23 4.98
N ASP A 216 8.63 32.22 5.29
CA ASP A 216 8.85 33.21 6.35
C ASP A 216 7.95 32.92 7.56
N TYR A 217 8.54 32.58 8.71
CA TYR A 217 7.81 32.30 9.95
C TYR A 217 7.39 33.58 10.70
N GLY A 218 7.75 34.77 10.21
CA GLY A 218 7.23 36.04 10.72
C GLY A 218 5.77 36.32 10.34
N ARG A 219 5.24 35.65 9.31
CA ARG A 219 3.89 35.86 8.77
C ARG A 219 3.01 34.62 8.94
N ARG A 220 1.72 34.78 9.20
CA ARG A 220 0.74 33.67 9.20
C ARG A 220 0.18 33.43 7.80
N HIS A 221 -0.33 32.21 7.59
CA HIS A 221 -1.01 31.75 6.37
C HIS A 221 -0.12 31.72 5.12
N PHE A 222 0.23 30.51 4.69
CA PHE A 222 0.97 30.22 3.46
C PHE A 222 0.01 29.83 2.33
N ASP A 223 0.36 30.20 1.09
CA ASP A 223 -0.34 29.70 -0.11
C ASP A 223 0.23 28.34 -0.51
N GLY A 224 -0.11 27.33 0.29
CA GLY A 224 0.43 25.98 0.16
C GLY A 224 1.94 25.89 0.38
N CYS A 225 2.48 24.70 0.16
CA CYS A 225 3.92 24.47 0.28
C CYS A 225 4.38 23.31 -0.61
N ILE A 226 5.66 23.34 -0.97
CA ILE A 226 6.37 22.30 -1.72
C ILE A 226 7.70 22.06 -1.00
N GLY A 227 7.95 20.83 -0.56
CA GLY A 227 9.20 20.51 0.10
C GLY A 227 9.72 19.11 -0.20
N GLY A 228 11.03 18.98 -0.39
CA GLY A 228 11.66 17.74 -0.82
C GLY A 228 12.99 17.96 -1.53
N ALA A 229 13.32 17.04 -2.45
CA ALA A 229 14.52 17.17 -3.29
C ALA A 229 14.46 18.45 -4.15
N ALA A 230 15.55 19.22 -4.17
CA ALA A 230 15.56 20.57 -4.72
C ALA A 230 15.17 20.64 -6.22
N ASP A 231 15.59 19.67 -7.02
CA ASP A 231 15.24 19.56 -8.44
C ASP A 231 13.75 19.22 -8.64
N VAL A 232 13.17 18.37 -7.80
CA VAL A 232 11.74 18.04 -7.84
C VAL A 232 10.88 19.22 -7.37
N VAL A 233 11.34 19.93 -6.34
CA VAL A 233 10.70 21.17 -5.87
C VAL A 233 10.68 22.22 -6.98
N ALA A 234 11.82 22.45 -7.65
CA ALA A 234 11.91 23.41 -8.75
C ALA A 234 10.96 23.05 -9.90
N MET A 235 10.91 21.77 -10.29
CA MET A 235 9.99 21.27 -11.31
C MET A 235 8.52 21.51 -10.92
N LEU A 236 8.13 21.25 -9.66
CA LEU A 236 6.75 21.47 -9.21
C LEU A 236 6.36 22.96 -9.15
N VAL A 237 7.31 23.85 -8.80
CA VAL A 237 7.10 25.31 -8.85
C VAL A 237 6.85 25.75 -10.29
N GLU A 238 7.65 25.26 -11.24
CA GLU A 238 7.50 25.59 -12.67
C GLU A 238 6.17 25.08 -13.26
N LEU A 239 5.76 23.86 -12.89
CA LEU A 239 4.48 23.29 -13.32
C LEU A 239 3.27 24.04 -12.76
N GLY A 240 3.40 24.65 -11.58
CA GLY A 240 2.34 25.45 -10.93
C GLY A 240 1.00 24.71 -10.77
N PRO A 241 0.96 23.48 -10.21
CA PRO A 241 -0.27 22.69 -10.13
C PRO A 241 -1.35 23.43 -9.33
N GLY A 242 -2.57 23.44 -9.89
CA GLY A 242 -3.74 24.12 -9.32
C GLY A 242 -4.91 23.17 -9.07
N PRO A 243 -5.96 23.66 -8.37
CA PRO A 243 -7.16 22.88 -8.12
C PRO A 243 -7.89 22.55 -9.44
N SER A 244 -8.70 21.49 -9.43
CA SER A 244 -9.44 21.03 -10.60
C SER A 244 -10.78 20.39 -10.22
N ARG A 245 -11.46 19.79 -11.20
CA ARG A 245 -12.71 19.07 -10.97
C ARG A 245 -12.44 17.71 -10.35
N ARG A 246 -13.12 17.44 -9.24
CA ARG A 246 -13.10 16.14 -8.56
C ARG A 246 -13.79 15.07 -9.41
N GLU A 247 -13.16 13.92 -9.52
CA GLU A 247 -13.67 12.69 -10.12
C GLU A 247 -14.21 11.81 -8.99
N GLN A 248 -15.37 11.19 -9.19
CA GLN A 248 -15.91 10.27 -8.20
C GLN A 248 -15.09 8.98 -8.23
N ARG A 249 -14.45 8.66 -7.11
CA ARG A 249 -13.75 7.40 -6.87
C ARG A 249 -14.35 6.72 -5.64
N ASN A 250 -14.54 5.41 -5.73
CA ASN A 250 -14.97 4.56 -4.62
C ASN A 250 -13.76 3.75 -4.13
N GLY A 251 -12.80 4.43 -3.51
CA GLY A 251 -11.71 3.74 -2.82
C GLY A 251 -12.23 2.93 -1.63
N ALA A 252 -11.47 1.91 -1.21
CA ALA A 252 -11.81 1.11 -0.05
C ALA A 252 -11.84 1.96 1.22
N ILE A 253 -12.90 1.83 2.01
CA ILE A 253 -13.04 2.46 3.32
C ILE A 253 -13.30 1.36 4.34
N PRO A 254 -12.31 1.01 5.18
CA PRO A 254 -12.51 0.00 6.22
C PRO A 254 -13.65 0.35 7.17
N ARG A 255 -14.55 -0.60 7.41
CA ARG A 255 -15.68 -0.44 8.36
C ARG A 255 -15.21 -0.29 9.81
N ALA A 256 -14.10 -0.96 10.12
CA ALA A 256 -13.35 -0.84 11.35
C ALA A 256 -11.86 -0.74 11.02
N ARG A 257 -11.09 -0.15 11.93
CA ARG A 257 -9.64 -0.05 11.80
C ARG A 257 -8.98 -1.11 12.67
N ILE A 258 -7.97 -1.77 12.13
CA ILE A 258 -7.29 -2.90 12.77
C ILE A 258 -6.20 -2.36 13.68
N ALA A 259 -6.36 -2.58 14.98
CA ALA A 259 -5.39 -2.13 16.00
C ALA A 259 -4.16 -3.03 16.12
N ASP A 260 -4.22 -4.29 15.64
CA ASP A 260 -3.09 -5.21 15.61
C ASP A 260 -2.16 -4.86 14.43
N PRO A 261 -0.98 -4.29 14.71
CA PRO A 261 -0.08 -3.84 13.66
C PRO A 261 0.55 -4.99 12.86
N ASP A 262 0.80 -6.13 13.50
CA ASP A 262 1.50 -7.24 12.87
C ASP A 262 0.58 -7.94 11.88
N ARG A 263 -0.68 -8.14 12.29
CA ARG A 263 -1.73 -8.68 11.45
C ARG A 263 -2.03 -7.77 10.25
N LEU A 264 -2.17 -6.47 10.48
CA LEU A 264 -2.40 -5.50 9.41
C LEU A 264 -1.22 -5.42 8.43
N ALA A 265 0.02 -5.37 8.94
CA ALA A 265 1.21 -5.36 8.11
C ALA A 265 1.31 -6.60 7.21
N ARG A 266 0.90 -7.78 7.69
CA ARG A 266 0.88 -9.03 6.91
C ARG A 266 -0.23 -9.08 5.87
N ALA A 267 -1.43 -8.60 6.19
CA ALA A 267 -2.50 -8.44 5.19
C ALA A 267 -2.10 -7.46 4.07
N GLN A 268 -1.54 -6.30 4.44
CA GLN A 268 -1.01 -5.33 3.49
C GLN A 268 0.14 -5.92 2.66
N GLY A 269 1.04 -6.68 3.30
CA GLY A 269 2.13 -7.39 2.63
C GLY A 269 1.64 -8.40 1.60
N CYS A 270 0.60 -9.17 1.93
CA CYS A 270 -0.03 -10.12 1.01
C CYS A 270 -0.56 -9.42 -0.25
N LEU A 271 -1.40 -8.40 -0.10
CA LEU A 271 -2.01 -7.74 -1.25
C LEU A 271 -0.98 -6.94 -2.08
N LEU A 272 -0.04 -6.24 -1.42
CA LEU A 272 1.05 -5.54 -2.12
C LEU A 272 2.01 -6.50 -2.81
N GLY A 273 2.31 -7.64 -2.20
CA GLY A 273 3.16 -8.67 -2.79
C GLY A 273 2.54 -9.26 -4.05
N GLN A 274 1.21 -9.47 -4.05
CA GLN A 274 0.49 -9.87 -5.25
C GLN A 274 0.61 -8.82 -6.35
N LEU A 275 0.23 -7.57 -6.05
CA LEU A 275 0.21 -6.46 -7.00
C LEU A 275 1.59 -6.13 -7.57
N ALA A 276 2.63 -6.17 -6.73
CA ALA A 276 3.99 -5.93 -7.16
C ALA A 276 4.55 -7.11 -7.96
N GLY A 277 4.21 -8.35 -7.58
CA GLY A 277 4.61 -9.56 -8.30
C GLY A 277 4.06 -9.60 -9.71
N ASP A 278 2.75 -9.43 -9.85
CA ASP A 278 2.03 -9.26 -11.12
C ASP A 278 2.72 -8.18 -11.99
N ALA A 279 2.78 -6.94 -11.50
CA ALA A 279 3.31 -5.83 -12.28
C ALA A 279 4.80 -5.98 -12.66
N LEU A 280 5.58 -6.73 -11.87
CA LEU A 280 7.00 -6.97 -12.16
C LEU A 280 7.15 -8.10 -13.20
N GLY A 281 6.34 -9.15 -13.07
CA GLY A 281 6.34 -10.27 -14.00
C GLY A 281 5.82 -9.89 -15.38
N SER A 282 4.82 -9.00 -15.47
CA SER A 282 4.26 -8.56 -16.76
C SER A 282 5.26 -7.76 -17.61
N ALA A 283 6.34 -7.24 -16.99
CA ALA A 283 7.40 -6.54 -17.70
C ALA A 283 8.15 -7.44 -18.71
N VAL A 284 8.16 -8.76 -18.48
CA VAL A 284 8.87 -9.74 -19.30
C VAL A 284 8.03 -10.98 -19.64
N GLU A 285 6.71 -10.85 -19.56
CA GLU A 285 5.77 -11.92 -19.82
C GLU A 285 6.02 -12.60 -21.17
N PHE A 286 5.90 -13.94 -21.18
CA PHE A 286 6.14 -14.84 -22.31
C PHE A 286 7.57 -14.87 -22.86
N ARG A 287 8.52 -14.19 -22.22
CA ARG A 287 9.94 -14.26 -22.61
C ARG A 287 10.59 -15.50 -22.01
N SER A 288 11.59 -16.03 -22.74
CA SER A 288 12.40 -17.13 -22.23
C SER A 288 13.31 -16.68 -21.10
N ALA A 289 13.67 -17.60 -20.20
CA ALA A 289 14.65 -17.33 -19.14
C ALA A 289 15.98 -16.80 -19.71
N ALA A 290 16.40 -17.35 -20.86
CA ALA A 290 17.62 -16.94 -21.55
C ALA A 290 17.56 -15.50 -22.08
N ASP A 291 16.40 -15.09 -22.63
CA ASP A 291 16.23 -13.72 -23.11
C ASP A 291 16.12 -12.72 -21.96
N ILE A 292 15.47 -13.12 -20.85
CA ILE A 292 15.39 -12.28 -19.64
C ILE A 292 16.79 -12.06 -19.07
N ALA A 293 17.58 -13.12 -18.89
CA ALA A 293 18.95 -13.01 -18.40
C ALA A 293 19.82 -12.12 -19.32
N ARG A 294 19.59 -12.15 -20.63
CA ARG A 294 20.31 -11.31 -21.59
C ARG A 294 19.95 -9.83 -21.48
N SER A 295 18.67 -9.49 -21.31
CA SER A 295 18.24 -8.07 -21.23
C SER A 295 18.26 -7.50 -19.81
N HIS A 296 18.23 -8.35 -18.79
CA HIS A 296 18.22 -7.99 -17.37
C HIS A 296 19.29 -8.79 -16.63
N PRO A 297 20.59 -8.53 -16.88
CA PRO A 297 21.69 -9.30 -16.29
C PRO A 297 21.73 -9.19 -14.76
N GLU A 298 21.18 -8.12 -14.18
CA GLU A 298 21.05 -7.92 -12.72
C GLU A 298 19.70 -8.44 -12.17
N GLY A 299 18.91 -9.13 -12.99
CA GLY A 299 17.54 -9.54 -12.67
C GLY A 299 16.51 -8.42 -12.87
N VAL A 300 15.24 -8.83 -12.98
CA VAL A 300 14.11 -7.88 -13.03
C VAL A 300 13.79 -7.50 -11.59
N THR A 301 14.26 -6.32 -11.17
CA THR A 301 14.25 -5.90 -9.75
C THR A 301 13.49 -4.58 -9.52
N ARG A 302 13.03 -3.92 -10.57
CA ARG A 302 12.37 -2.61 -10.51
C ARG A 302 11.07 -2.61 -11.29
N LEU A 303 10.05 -1.97 -10.73
CA LEU A 303 8.82 -1.63 -11.45
C LEU A 303 9.03 -0.36 -12.25
N THR A 304 9.09 -0.46 -13.57
CA THR A 304 9.22 0.69 -14.49
C THR A 304 8.10 0.67 -15.52
N ASP A 305 7.83 1.81 -16.14
CA ASP A 305 6.91 1.86 -17.28
C ASP A 305 7.48 1.02 -18.44
N GLY A 306 6.61 0.49 -19.30
CA GLY A 306 6.97 -0.32 -20.47
C GLY A 306 6.62 -1.80 -20.34
N GLY A 307 7.55 -2.68 -20.71
CA GLY A 307 7.35 -4.13 -20.72
C GLY A 307 6.53 -4.65 -21.90
N THR A 308 6.16 -5.94 -21.84
CA THR A 308 5.44 -6.66 -22.90
C THR A 308 4.19 -5.92 -23.37
N TRP A 309 3.42 -5.37 -22.43
CA TRP A 309 2.17 -4.68 -22.71
C TRP A 309 2.29 -3.15 -22.76
N ASN A 310 3.47 -2.57 -22.49
CA ASN A 310 3.65 -1.11 -22.36
C ASN A 310 2.73 -0.50 -21.28
N LEU A 311 2.81 -1.05 -20.07
CA LEU A 311 2.06 -0.62 -18.88
C LEU A 311 2.80 0.50 -18.14
N ILE A 312 2.08 1.25 -17.30
CA ILE A 312 2.74 2.12 -16.32
C ILE A 312 3.19 1.29 -15.11
N ALA A 313 4.26 1.71 -14.43
CA ALA A 313 4.82 0.96 -13.30
C ALA A 313 3.75 0.70 -12.23
N GLY A 314 3.63 -0.55 -11.78
CA GLY A 314 2.65 -0.96 -10.77
C GLY A 314 1.22 -1.14 -11.30
N GLN A 315 0.99 -1.06 -12.61
CA GLN A 315 -0.31 -1.38 -13.21
C GLN A 315 -0.55 -2.89 -13.19
N PRO A 316 -1.69 -3.36 -12.63
CA PRO A 316 -2.02 -4.78 -12.57
C PRO A 316 -2.45 -5.34 -13.94
N THR A 317 -2.22 -6.65 -14.15
CA THR A 317 -2.82 -7.47 -15.21
C THR A 317 -4.10 -8.16 -14.70
N ASP A 318 -4.61 -9.17 -15.41
CA ASP A 318 -5.81 -9.89 -14.99
C ASP A 318 -5.64 -10.59 -13.63
N ASP A 319 -4.43 -11.05 -13.29
CA ASP A 319 -4.06 -11.62 -11.98
C ASP A 319 -4.59 -10.78 -10.82
N SER A 320 -4.19 -9.51 -10.77
CA SER A 320 -4.54 -8.63 -9.66
C SER A 320 -5.78 -7.80 -9.92
N GLU A 321 -6.19 -7.52 -11.17
CA GLU A 321 -7.49 -6.89 -11.40
C GLU A 321 -8.64 -7.79 -10.91
N MET A 322 -8.57 -9.11 -11.18
CA MET A 322 -9.56 -10.05 -10.65
C MET A 322 -9.49 -10.19 -9.13
N ALA A 323 -8.29 -10.11 -8.54
CA ALA A 323 -8.14 -10.13 -7.09
C ALA A 323 -8.70 -8.86 -6.43
N LEU A 324 -8.50 -7.68 -7.03
CA LEU A 324 -9.11 -6.44 -6.59
C LEU A 324 -10.64 -6.53 -6.66
N ALA A 325 -11.18 -7.12 -7.74
CA ALA A 325 -12.63 -7.36 -7.87
C ALA A 325 -13.17 -8.27 -6.75
N LEU A 326 -12.48 -9.38 -6.46
CA LEU A 326 -12.82 -10.29 -5.37
C LEU A 326 -12.71 -9.61 -4.00
N ALA A 327 -11.63 -8.86 -3.79
CA ALA A 327 -11.36 -8.15 -2.54
C ALA A 327 -12.46 -7.13 -2.23
N ARG A 328 -12.85 -6.33 -3.22
CA ARG A 328 -13.91 -5.33 -3.07
C ARG A 328 -15.26 -6.00 -2.82
N ALA A 329 -15.60 -7.07 -3.54
CA ALA A 329 -16.83 -7.83 -3.31
C ALA A 329 -16.92 -8.36 -1.86
N LEU A 330 -15.82 -8.91 -1.33
CA LEU A 330 -15.75 -9.40 0.05
C LEU A 330 -15.87 -8.28 1.08
N ALA A 331 -15.11 -7.19 0.91
CA ALA A 331 -15.12 -6.04 1.81
C ALA A 331 -16.51 -5.36 1.85
N ASP A 332 -17.17 -5.24 0.70
CA ASP A 332 -18.49 -4.60 0.56
C ASP A 332 -19.62 -5.47 1.12
N GLN A 333 -19.57 -6.79 0.96
CA GLN A 333 -20.63 -7.66 1.47
C GLN A 333 -20.42 -8.08 2.93
N GLY A 334 -19.17 -8.09 3.42
CA GLY A 334 -18.85 -8.68 4.73
C GLY A 334 -19.01 -10.20 4.77
N ARG A 335 -19.16 -10.84 3.60
CA ARG A 335 -19.33 -12.28 3.42
C ARG A 335 -18.99 -12.68 2.00
N PHE A 336 -18.63 -13.94 1.79
CA PHE A 336 -18.55 -14.50 0.45
C PHE A 336 -19.94 -14.87 -0.06
N ASP A 337 -20.28 -14.36 -1.23
CA ASP A 337 -21.49 -14.71 -1.97
C ASP A 337 -21.12 -15.01 -3.43
N PRO A 338 -21.27 -16.27 -3.91
CA PRO A 338 -20.90 -16.66 -5.27
C PRO A 338 -21.56 -15.82 -6.36
N ALA A 339 -22.79 -15.36 -6.15
CA ALA A 339 -23.50 -14.54 -7.11
C ALA A 339 -22.87 -13.15 -7.22
N THR A 340 -22.61 -12.49 -6.08
CA THR A 340 -21.94 -11.18 -6.05
C THR A 340 -20.53 -11.25 -6.65
N VAL A 341 -19.73 -12.23 -6.24
CA VAL A 341 -18.37 -12.43 -6.79
C VAL A 341 -18.42 -12.71 -8.28
N GLY A 342 -19.36 -13.55 -8.73
CA GLY A 342 -19.55 -13.81 -10.15
C GLY A 342 -19.94 -12.56 -10.95
N GLN A 343 -20.79 -11.69 -10.42
CA GLN A 343 -21.11 -10.41 -11.05
C GLN A 343 -19.90 -9.47 -11.09
N ALA A 344 -19.04 -9.47 -10.08
CA ALA A 344 -17.79 -8.71 -10.10
C ALA A 344 -16.87 -9.16 -11.25
N TYR A 345 -16.71 -10.47 -11.47
CA TYR A 345 -15.94 -11.00 -12.61
C TYR A 345 -16.58 -10.69 -13.97
N ILE A 346 -17.90 -10.75 -14.07
CA ILE A 346 -18.62 -10.35 -15.29
C ILE A 346 -18.44 -8.86 -15.57
N GLY A 347 -18.52 -8.02 -14.53
CA GLY A 347 -18.27 -6.57 -14.61
C GLY A 347 -16.85 -6.26 -15.07
N TRP A 348 -15.86 -6.95 -14.48
CA TRP A 348 -14.47 -6.87 -14.89
C TRP A 348 -14.28 -7.22 -16.36
N ALA A 349 -14.74 -8.38 -16.83
CA ALA A 349 -14.61 -8.77 -18.23
C ALA A 349 -15.30 -7.78 -19.20
N ARG A 350 -16.46 -7.23 -18.81
CA ARG A 350 -17.18 -6.20 -19.60
C ARG A 350 -16.45 -4.87 -19.65
N SER A 351 -15.60 -4.57 -18.68
CA SER A 351 -14.81 -3.34 -18.65
C SER A 351 -13.64 -3.35 -19.65
N GLY A 352 -13.46 -4.43 -20.42
CA GLY A 352 -12.44 -4.55 -21.45
C GLY A 352 -11.02 -4.58 -20.90
N PRO A 353 -10.66 -5.57 -20.06
CA PRO A 353 -9.26 -5.75 -19.66
C PRO A 353 -8.42 -6.04 -20.91
N PHE A 354 -7.16 -5.59 -20.90
CA PHE A 354 -6.27 -5.78 -22.04
C PHE A 354 -5.73 -7.20 -22.14
N ASP A 355 -5.75 -7.92 -21.03
CA ASP A 355 -5.42 -9.33 -20.95
C ASP A 355 -6.52 -10.12 -20.21
N ILE A 356 -6.72 -11.37 -20.64
CA ILE A 356 -7.64 -12.33 -20.05
C ILE A 356 -7.32 -13.74 -20.54
N GLY A 357 -6.91 -14.61 -19.61
CA GLY A 357 -6.65 -16.01 -19.94
C GLY A 357 -7.85 -16.73 -20.57
N GLY A 358 -7.62 -17.61 -21.56
CA GLY A 358 -8.68 -18.27 -22.32
C GLY A 358 -9.67 -19.09 -21.47
N THR A 359 -9.18 -19.80 -20.44
CA THR A 359 -10.03 -20.53 -19.50
C THR A 359 -10.86 -19.57 -18.65
N THR A 360 -10.27 -18.46 -18.19
CA THR A 360 -10.96 -17.40 -17.45
C THR A 360 -12.07 -16.79 -18.29
N ALA A 361 -11.79 -16.41 -19.55
CA ALA A 361 -12.79 -15.87 -20.48
C ALA A 361 -13.95 -16.85 -20.70
N ALA A 362 -13.66 -18.12 -20.97
CA ALA A 362 -14.68 -19.15 -21.15
C ALA A 362 -15.52 -19.37 -19.88
N GLY A 363 -14.87 -19.41 -18.71
CA GLY A 363 -15.52 -19.54 -17.41
C GLY A 363 -16.47 -18.38 -17.10
N ILE A 364 -16.01 -17.13 -17.27
CA ILE A 364 -16.85 -15.94 -17.06
C ILE A 364 -18.00 -15.89 -18.08
N ALA A 365 -17.77 -16.30 -19.33
CA ALA A 365 -18.83 -16.39 -20.33
C ALA A 365 -19.87 -17.48 -20.02
N ALA A 366 -19.47 -18.59 -19.39
CA ALA A 366 -20.41 -19.60 -18.89
C ALA A 366 -21.22 -19.06 -17.71
N LEU A 367 -20.54 -18.41 -16.74
CA LEU A 367 -21.13 -17.77 -15.58
C LEU A 367 -22.17 -16.72 -15.96
N ALA A 368 -21.87 -15.85 -16.93
CA ALA A 368 -22.79 -14.83 -17.45
C ALA A 368 -24.06 -15.43 -18.09
N ARG A 369 -24.02 -16.69 -18.53
CA ARG A 369 -25.16 -17.42 -19.10
C ARG A 369 -25.85 -18.34 -18.08
N GLY A 370 -25.42 -18.32 -16.82
CA GLY A 370 -25.93 -19.22 -15.78
C GLY A 370 -25.60 -20.70 -16.04
N ARG A 371 -24.46 -20.98 -16.69
CA ARG A 371 -23.99 -22.34 -17.00
C ARG A 371 -22.72 -22.67 -16.22
N PRO A 372 -22.49 -23.94 -15.87
CA PRO A 372 -21.21 -24.35 -15.28
C PRO A 372 -20.06 -24.15 -16.28
N ALA A 373 -18.89 -23.76 -15.77
CA ALA A 373 -17.66 -23.71 -16.54
C ALA A 373 -17.16 -25.13 -16.89
N SER A 374 -16.32 -25.24 -17.93
CA SER A 374 -15.66 -26.52 -18.25
C SER A 374 -14.65 -26.89 -17.16
N SER A 375 -14.55 -28.19 -16.88
CA SER A 375 -13.63 -28.76 -15.90
C SER A 375 -12.37 -29.37 -16.54
N ASP A 376 -12.08 -29.08 -17.81
CA ASP A 376 -11.01 -29.75 -18.56
C ASP A 376 -9.63 -29.10 -18.34
N SER A 377 -9.62 -27.83 -17.91
CA SER A 377 -8.40 -27.03 -17.78
C SER A 377 -7.85 -27.02 -16.35
N GLN A 378 -6.53 -27.10 -16.23
CA GLN A 378 -5.78 -26.93 -14.98
C GLN A 378 -5.04 -25.58 -14.91
N SER A 379 -5.58 -24.54 -15.55
CA SER A 379 -4.95 -23.23 -15.53
C SER A 379 -4.98 -22.57 -14.15
N ASN A 380 -4.01 -21.71 -13.90
CA ASN A 380 -3.81 -20.92 -12.67
C ASN A 380 -4.79 -19.75 -12.46
N GLY A 381 -5.67 -19.47 -13.43
CA GLY A 381 -6.59 -18.33 -13.41
C GLY A 381 -7.47 -18.18 -12.16
N ALA A 382 -7.74 -19.26 -11.42
CA ALA A 382 -8.41 -19.21 -10.12
C ALA A 382 -7.47 -19.07 -8.92
N LEU A 383 -6.24 -19.57 -9.01
CA LEU A 383 -5.25 -19.47 -7.94
C LEU A 383 -4.70 -18.04 -7.84
N MET A 384 -4.45 -17.40 -8.99
CA MET A 384 -3.81 -16.08 -9.05
C MET A 384 -4.57 -14.96 -8.32
N ARG A 385 -5.90 -15.09 -8.26
CA ARG A 385 -6.79 -14.06 -7.70
C ARG A 385 -7.23 -14.32 -6.26
N VAL A 386 -6.83 -15.44 -5.64
CA VAL A 386 -7.49 -15.96 -4.43
C VAL A 386 -6.94 -15.43 -3.10
N SER A 387 -5.82 -14.71 -3.11
CA SER A 387 -5.22 -14.17 -1.87
C SER A 387 -6.17 -13.32 -1.00
N PRO A 388 -7.13 -12.53 -1.55
CA PRO A 388 -8.10 -11.78 -0.75
C PRO A 388 -8.96 -12.66 0.16
N VAL A 389 -9.26 -13.90 -0.23
CA VAL A 389 -10.00 -14.86 0.60
C VAL A 389 -9.20 -15.23 1.85
N GLY A 390 -7.88 -15.42 1.69
CA GLY A 390 -6.99 -15.70 2.82
C GLY A 390 -6.89 -14.52 3.79
N ILE A 391 -6.86 -13.28 3.28
CA ILE A 391 -6.90 -12.07 4.12
C ILE A 391 -8.25 -11.97 4.86
N PHE A 392 -9.36 -12.13 4.14
CA PHE A 392 -10.72 -12.07 4.71
C PHE A 392 -10.94 -13.12 5.80
N ALA A 393 -10.45 -14.34 5.60
CA ALA A 393 -10.58 -15.44 6.56
C ALA A 393 -9.33 -15.60 7.46
N ALA A 394 -8.56 -14.54 7.68
CA ALA A 394 -7.34 -14.60 8.49
C ALA A 394 -7.61 -15.23 9.88
N GLY A 395 -6.84 -16.25 10.24
CA GLY A 395 -7.02 -17.00 11.48
C GLY A 395 -8.01 -18.16 11.40
N ASP A 396 -8.74 -18.32 10.29
CA ASP A 396 -9.62 -19.46 10.01
C ASP A 396 -9.24 -20.11 8.67
N PRO A 397 -8.19 -20.97 8.65
CA PRO A 397 -7.72 -21.62 7.43
C PRO A 397 -8.76 -22.57 6.82
N ALA A 398 -9.68 -23.12 7.62
CA ALA A 398 -10.75 -23.99 7.14
C ALA A 398 -11.78 -23.20 6.32
N LEU A 399 -12.19 -22.03 6.83
CA LEU A 399 -13.06 -21.12 6.09
C LEU A 399 -12.36 -20.62 4.82
N ALA A 400 -11.10 -20.19 4.93
CA ALA A 400 -10.32 -19.72 3.78
C ALA A 400 -10.30 -20.76 2.65
N ALA A 401 -10.02 -22.02 2.98
CA ALA A 401 -10.00 -23.13 2.03
C ALA A 401 -11.36 -23.38 1.38
N LYS A 402 -12.44 -23.38 2.18
CA LYS A 402 -13.80 -23.57 1.67
C LYS A 402 -14.16 -22.49 0.66
N LEU A 403 -13.98 -21.22 1.03
CA LEU A 403 -14.34 -20.07 0.18
C LEU A 403 -13.50 -20.03 -1.10
N ALA A 404 -12.21 -20.36 -1.01
CA ALA A 404 -11.32 -20.42 -2.16
C ALA A 404 -11.70 -21.54 -3.15
N ALA A 405 -12.14 -22.70 -2.65
CA ALA A 405 -12.66 -23.75 -3.52
C ALA A 405 -13.98 -23.34 -4.19
N GLU A 406 -14.86 -22.62 -3.48
CA GLU A 406 -16.10 -22.07 -4.04
C GLU A 406 -15.81 -21.01 -5.11
N ASP A 407 -14.84 -20.10 -4.90
CA ASP A 407 -14.40 -19.14 -5.91
C ASP A 407 -13.84 -19.84 -7.16
N ALA A 408 -12.98 -20.83 -6.97
CA ALA A 408 -12.39 -21.57 -8.08
C ALA A 408 -13.46 -22.22 -8.96
N ARG A 409 -14.53 -22.78 -8.38
CA ARG A 409 -15.65 -23.39 -9.13
C ARG A 409 -16.36 -22.45 -10.08
N LEU A 410 -16.33 -21.13 -9.85
CA LEU A 410 -17.00 -20.15 -10.70
C LEU A 410 -16.45 -20.14 -12.13
N THR A 411 -15.14 -20.39 -12.30
CA THR A 411 -14.48 -20.30 -13.61
C THR A 411 -13.55 -21.48 -13.91
N HIS A 412 -13.02 -22.16 -12.90
CA HIS A 412 -12.06 -23.26 -12.99
C HIS A 412 -12.47 -24.44 -12.08
N PRO A 413 -13.56 -25.16 -12.39
CA PRO A 413 -14.09 -26.23 -11.55
C PRO A 413 -13.22 -27.50 -11.53
N HIS A 414 -12.08 -27.54 -12.22
CA HIS A 414 -11.18 -28.69 -12.15
C HIS A 414 -10.72 -28.96 -10.69
N PRO A 415 -10.76 -30.22 -10.20
CA PRO A 415 -10.44 -30.55 -8.81
C PRO A 415 -9.06 -30.06 -8.33
N VAL A 416 -8.04 -30.11 -9.20
CA VAL A 416 -6.69 -29.58 -8.90
C VAL A 416 -6.71 -28.06 -8.68
N CYS A 417 -7.43 -27.29 -9.49
CA CYS A 417 -7.54 -25.84 -9.32
C CYS A 417 -8.21 -25.50 -7.99
N GLN A 418 -9.32 -26.17 -7.67
CA GLN A 418 -10.01 -26.00 -6.38
C GLN A 418 -9.11 -26.34 -5.19
N ALA A 419 -8.41 -27.49 -5.23
CA ALA A 419 -7.55 -27.94 -4.15
C ALA A 419 -6.32 -27.02 -3.97
N ALA A 420 -5.74 -26.52 -5.06
CA ALA A 420 -4.60 -25.60 -5.02
C ALA A 420 -5.01 -24.24 -4.44
N SER A 421 -6.14 -23.68 -4.89
CA SER A 421 -6.70 -22.44 -4.34
C SER A 421 -7.06 -22.59 -2.86
N ALA A 422 -7.65 -23.72 -2.46
CA ALA A 422 -8.00 -24.01 -1.08
C ALA A 422 -6.75 -24.06 -0.16
N ALA A 423 -5.74 -24.83 -0.56
CA ALA A 423 -4.49 -24.95 0.17
C ALA A 423 -3.75 -23.61 0.28
N PHE A 424 -3.71 -22.84 -0.81
CA PHE A 424 -3.07 -21.53 -0.84
C PHE A 424 -3.76 -20.51 0.07
N ALA A 425 -5.10 -20.40 -0.01
CA ALA A 425 -5.85 -19.47 0.83
C ALA A 425 -5.75 -19.82 2.33
N ALA A 426 -5.72 -21.11 2.67
CA ALA A 426 -5.47 -21.57 4.04
C ALA A 426 -4.09 -21.11 4.55
N ALA A 427 -3.03 -21.27 3.74
CA ALA A 427 -1.70 -20.79 4.10
C ALA A 427 -1.67 -19.26 4.30
N VAL A 428 -2.29 -18.50 3.39
CA VAL A 428 -2.39 -17.04 3.52
C VAL A 428 -3.12 -16.65 4.81
N ALA A 429 -4.26 -17.29 5.12
CA ALA A 429 -5.03 -17.02 6.33
C ALA A 429 -4.23 -17.28 7.61
N THR A 430 -3.43 -18.35 7.65
CA THR A 430 -2.51 -18.66 8.74
C THR A 430 -1.37 -17.64 8.81
N GLY A 431 -0.79 -17.26 7.67
CA GLY A 431 0.30 -16.28 7.59
C GLY A 431 -0.12 -14.91 8.11
N VAL A 432 -1.26 -14.39 7.63
CA VAL A 432 -1.81 -13.11 8.06
C VAL A 432 -2.12 -13.10 9.56
N ALA A 433 -2.54 -14.23 10.13
CA ALA A 433 -2.75 -14.39 11.58
C ALA A 433 -1.47 -14.51 12.42
N GLY A 434 -0.29 -14.34 11.82
CA GLY A 434 1.00 -14.37 12.51
C GLY A 434 1.70 -15.73 12.48
N GLY A 435 1.15 -16.72 11.79
CA GLY A 435 1.76 -18.05 11.65
C GLY A 435 3.14 -18.02 11.00
N THR A 436 3.94 -19.00 11.36
CA THR A 436 5.24 -19.30 10.76
C THR A 436 5.09 -19.96 9.38
N ALA A 437 6.15 -19.95 8.57
CA ALA A 437 6.17 -20.63 7.28
C ALA A 437 5.81 -22.13 7.38
N ALA A 438 6.25 -22.80 8.45
CA ALA A 438 5.93 -24.20 8.71
C ALA A 438 4.43 -24.41 8.99
N GLU A 439 3.82 -23.55 9.79
CA GLU A 439 2.37 -23.59 10.09
C GLU A 439 1.54 -23.27 8.86
N MET A 440 1.97 -22.31 8.03
CA MET A 440 1.34 -22.01 6.75
C MET A 440 1.36 -23.22 5.80
N ALA A 441 2.51 -23.91 5.70
CA ALA A 441 2.64 -25.12 4.89
C ALA A 441 1.80 -26.29 5.43
N ALA A 442 1.71 -26.43 6.76
CA ALA A 442 0.86 -27.43 7.41
C ALA A 442 -0.64 -27.16 7.16
N ALA A 443 -1.07 -25.90 7.25
CA ALA A 443 -2.44 -25.49 6.95
C ALA A 443 -2.80 -25.79 5.48
N ALA A 444 -1.89 -25.50 4.54
CA ALA A 444 -2.08 -25.85 3.14
C ALA A 444 -2.29 -27.35 2.92
N GLU A 445 -1.47 -28.19 3.57
CA GLU A 445 -1.54 -29.65 3.46
C GLU A 445 -2.84 -30.21 4.07
N GLN A 446 -3.23 -29.70 5.23
CA GLN A 446 -4.44 -30.08 5.95
C GLN A 446 -5.70 -29.70 5.16
N HIS A 447 -5.72 -28.51 4.55
CA HIS A 447 -6.91 -27.92 3.95
C HIS A 447 -6.96 -27.98 2.42
N ALA A 448 -6.10 -28.78 1.77
CA ALA A 448 -6.18 -29.06 0.32
C ALA A 448 -7.47 -29.78 -0.12
N GLY A 449 -8.30 -30.24 0.82
CA GLY A 449 -9.53 -30.99 0.56
C GLY A 449 -9.32 -32.50 0.44
N GLU A 450 -10.21 -33.16 -0.31
CA GLU A 450 -10.22 -34.62 -0.50
C GLU A 450 -10.22 -35.00 -1.98
N GLY A 451 -10.02 -36.29 -2.27
CA GLY A 451 -10.01 -36.84 -3.61
C GLY A 451 -8.70 -36.62 -4.37
N GLU A 452 -8.74 -36.91 -5.67
CA GLU A 452 -7.56 -36.97 -6.53
C GLU A 452 -6.85 -35.62 -6.67
N GLY A 453 -7.60 -34.52 -6.83
CA GLY A 453 -7.02 -33.18 -6.90
C GLY A 453 -6.24 -32.80 -5.64
N ALA A 454 -6.80 -33.07 -4.47
CA ALA A 454 -6.15 -32.84 -3.18
C ALA A 454 -4.89 -33.72 -3.01
N ARG A 455 -4.94 -34.98 -3.44
CA ARG A 455 -3.78 -35.88 -3.42
C ARG A 455 -2.64 -35.32 -4.26
N ILE A 456 -2.93 -34.84 -5.48
CA ILE A 456 -1.93 -34.22 -6.37
C ILE A 456 -1.33 -32.96 -5.74
N VAL A 457 -2.16 -32.10 -5.14
CA VAL A 457 -1.69 -30.87 -4.47
C VAL A 457 -0.80 -31.18 -3.25
N ARG A 458 -1.17 -32.17 -2.41
CA ARG A 458 -0.31 -32.60 -1.29
C ARG A 458 1.02 -33.18 -1.77
N GLN A 459 1.02 -33.95 -2.85
CA GLN A 459 2.27 -34.43 -3.47
C GLN A 459 3.13 -33.26 -3.95
N ARG A 460 2.50 -32.22 -4.50
CA ARG A 460 3.20 -31.02 -4.96
C ARG A 460 3.75 -30.19 -3.80
N LEU A 461 3.03 -30.06 -2.68
CA LEU A 461 3.54 -29.45 -1.43
C LEU A 461 4.75 -30.21 -0.89
N ALA A 462 4.68 -31.55 -0.87
CA ALA A 462 5.80 -32.37 -0.43
C ALA A 462 7.02 -32.24 -1.37
N ALA A 463 6.79 -32.13 -2.67
CA ALA A 463 7.85 -31.86 -3.65
C ALA A 463 8.47 -30.48 -3.40
N ALA A 464 7.69 -29.43 -3.14
CA ALA A 464 8.21 -28.07 -2.85
C ALA A 464 9.15 -27.99 -1.63
N ARG A 465 9.19 -29.01 -0.75
CA ARG A 465 10.16 -29.09 0.37
C ARG A 465 11.51 -29.68 -0.05
N ARG A 466 11.57 -30.39 -1.18
CA ARG A 466 12.74 -31.15 -1.65
C ARG A 466 13.29 -30.59 -2.96
N ASP A 467 12.39 -30.31 -3.89
CA ASP A 467 12.63 -30.01 -5.28
C ASP A 467 11.89 -28.71 -5.66
N GLY A 468 12.59 -27.79 -6.33
CA GLY A 468 11.95 -26.64 -6.97
C GLY A 468 11.11 -27.08 -8.18
N PRO A 469 10.25 -26.22 -8.74
CA PRO A 469 9.52 -26.54 -9.96
C PRO A 469 10.47 -26.90 -11.11
N GLU A 470 10.14 -27.89 -11.94
CA GLU A 470 11.10 -28.41 -12.94
C GLU A 470 11.32 -27.47 -14.15
N ASN A 471 10.26 -26.86 -14.71
CA ASN A 471 10.37 -25.99 -15.89
C ASN A 471 9.13 -25.09 -16.04
N PHE A 472 9.32 -23.77 -16.17
CA PHE A 472 8.25 -22.77 -16.27
C PHE A 472 7.70 -22.59 -17.70
N GLU A 473 8.47 -22.98 -18.71
CA GLU A 473 8.19 -22.71 -20.13
C GLU A 473 7.43 -23.86 -20.80
N ARG A 474 7.49 -25.09 -20.26
CA ARG A 474 6.86 -26.28 -20.88
C ARG A 474 5.33 -26.31 -20.76
N GLN A 475 4.79 -25.89 -19.62
CA GLN A 475 3.35 -25.91 -19.32
C GLN A 475 2.94 -24.57 -18.72
N MET A 476 3.23 -23.48 -19.44
CA MET A 476 2.86 -22.12 -19.05
C MET A 476 1.38 -22.04 -18.68
N GLY A 477 1.05 -21.33 -17.60
CA GLY A 477 -0.30 -21.26 -17.07
C GLY A 477 -0.74 -22.46 -16.21
N TRP A 478 0.06 -23.53 -16.04
CA TRP A 478 -0.35 -24.66 -15.22
C TRP A 478 -0.28 -24.35 -13.72
N VAL A 479 -1.42 -24.53 -13.04
CA VAL A 479 -1.62 -24.14 -11.63
C VAL A 479 -0.56 -24.66 -10.66
N LEU A 480 -0.03 -25.87 -10.89
CA LEU A 480 0.94 -26.47 -9.98
C LEU A 480 2.36 -25.90 -10.10
N ILE A 481 2.69 -25.19 -11.19
CA ILE A 481 3.98 -24.51 -11.34
C ILE A 481 4.05 -23.34 -10.36
N ALA A 482 3.10 -22.41 -10.46
CA ALA A 482 3.01 -21.25 -9.59
C ALA A 482 2.89 -21.65 -8.12
N PHE A 483 2.04 -22.65 -7.86
CA PHE A 483 1.83 -23.19 -6.52
C PHE A 483 3.10 -23.79 -5.92
N GLN A 484 3.79 -24.69 -6.63
CA GLN A 484 5.04 -25.29 -6.12
C GLN A 484 6.11 -24.22 -5.89
N ASN A 485 6.21 -23.24 -6.79
CA ASN A 485 7.19 -22.16 -6.70
C ASN A 485 7.02 -21.32 -5.43
N ALA A 486 5.78 -20.88 -5.15
CA ALA A 486 5.49 -20.07 -3.98
C ALA A 486 5.83 -20.81 -2.67
N PHE A 487 5.49 -22.11 -2.59
CA PHE A 487 5.80 -22.92 -1.40
C PHE A 487 7.29 -23.27 -1.26
N ASP A 488 8.03 -23.46 -2.36
CA ASP A 488 9.49 -23.65 -2.29
C ASP A 488 10.17 -22.42 -1.66
N HIS A 489 9.84 -21.21 -2.14
CA HIS A 489 10.36 -19.98 -1.54
C HIS A 489 9.90 -19.77 -0.09
N LEU A 490 8.65 -20.11 0.24
CA LEU A 490 8.14 -20.03 1.61
C LEU A 490 8.94 -20.95 2.55
N ASN A 491 9.19 -22.19 2.13
CA ASN A 491 9.94 -23.17 2.93
C ASN A 491 11.41 -22.76 3.14
N ARG A 492 12.01 -22.07 2.17
CA ARG A 492 13.38 -21.54 2.26
C ARG A 492 13.48 -20.26 3.09
N GLY A 493 12.35 -19.60 3.38
CA GLY A 493 12.35 -18.28 4.01
C GLY A 493 12.96 -17.20 3.11
N THR A 494 12.87 -17.35 1.78
CA THR A 494 13.44 -16.39 0.84
C THR A 494 12.78 -15.02 1.00
N PRO A 495 13.54 -13.91 1.09
CA PRO A 495 12.96 -12.56 1.11
C PRO A 495 12.04 -12.32 -0.09
N VAL A 496 10.87 -11.67 0.12
CA VAL A 496 9.85 -11.48 -0.94
C VAL A 496 10.45 -10.93 -2.23
N ALA A 497 11.29 -9.89 -2.13
CA ALA A 497 11.88 -9.23 -3.29
C ALA A 497 12.77 -10.17 -4.13
N GLU A 498 13.58 -10.98 -3.45
CA GLU A 498 14.44 -11.96 -4.09
C GLU A 498 13.61 -13.08 -4.72
N ALA A 499 12.62 -13.61 -4.00
CA ALA A 499 11.76 -14.67 -4.50
C ALA A 499 10.95 -14.26 -5.73
N VAL A 500 10.37 -13.06 -5.71
CA VAL A 500 9.62 -12.51 -6.85
C VAL A 500 10.56 -12.30 -8.04
N SER A 501 11.73 -11.69 -7.85
CA SER A 501 12.70 -11.49 -8.95
C SER A 501 13.22 -12.81 -9.51
N ALA A 502 13.54 -13.78 -8.65
CA ALA A 502 13.97 -15.12 -9.04
C ALA A 502 12.87 -15.86 -9.81
N THR A 503 11.61 -15.71 -9.40
CA THR A 503 10.44 -16.27 -10.09
C THR A 503 10.31 -15.69 -11.50
N VAL A 504 10.40 -14.37 -11.65
CA VAL A 504 10.34 -13.69 -12.94
C VAL A 504 11.51 -14.11 -13.85
N ALA A 505 12.71 -14.27 -13.31
CA ALA A 505 13.91 -14.65 -14.06
C ALA A 505 13.79 -16.03 -14.76
N ARG A 506 12.84 -16.87 -14.34
CA ARG A 506 12.60 -18.20 -14.91
C ARG A 506 11.76 -18.18 -16.19
N GLY A 507 11.24 -17.02 -16.59
CA GLY A 507 10.43 -16.88 -17.81
C GLY A 507 9.09 -17.61 -17.73
N GLY A 508 8.48 -17.82 -18.89
CA GLY A 508 7.17 -18.45 -18.96
C GLY A 508 6.05 -17.47 -18.61
N ASP A 509 5.19 -17.90 -17.68
CA ASP A 509 4.02 -17.18 -17.18
C ASP A 509 4.38 -16.31 -15.97
N THR A 510 5.15 -15.25 -16.22
CA THR A 510 5.96 -14.59 -15.18
C THR A 510 5.15 -13.72 -14.22
N ASP A 511 4.13 -13.01 -14.69
CA ASP A 511 3.20 -12.22 -13.88
C ASP A 511 2.43 -13.09 -12.90
N THR A 512 1.75 -14.15 -13.37
CA THR A 512 0.98 -15.01 -12.48
C THR A 512 1.84 -15.74 -11.46
N ASN A 513 2.97 -16.31 -11.88
CA ASN A 513 3.89 -16.99 -10.97
C ASN A 513 4.41 -16.03 -9.88
N ALA A 514 4.76 -14.80 -10.26
CA ALA A 514 5.26 -13.78 -9.35
C ALA A 514 4.17 -13.22 -8.44
N ALA A 515 2.94 -13.03 -8.93
CA ALA A 515 1.79 -12.59 -8.15
C ALA A 515 1.47 -13.57 -7.01
N ILE A 516 1.40 -14.87 -7.33
CA ILE A 516 1.13 -15.94 -6.36
C ILE A 516 2.28 -16.05 -5.34
N CYS A 517 3.54 -15.98 -5.79
CA CYS A 517 4.71 -16.01 -4.92
C CYS A 517 4.76 -14.79 -3.97
N GLY A 518 4.55 -13.59 -4.51
CA GLY A 518 4.55 -12.35 -3.77
C GLY A 518 3.43 -12.29 -2.72
N ALA A 519 2.24 -12.77 -3.07
CA ALA A 519 1.12 -12.84 -2.13
C ALA A 519 1.42 -13.72 -0.91
N LEU A 520 1.90 -14.95 -1.14
CA LEU A 520 2.16 -15.91 -0.07
C LEU A 520 3.29 -15.44 0.87
N LEU A 521 4.40 -14.98 0.31
CA LEU A 521 5.53 -14.50 1.09
C LEU A 521 5.21 -13.16 1.77
N GLY A 522 4.43 -12.30 1.11
CA GLY A 522 3.92 -11.06 1.70
C GLY A 522 3.05 -11.29 2.93
N ALA A 523 2.19 -12.33 2.89
CA ALA A 523 1.41 -12.76 4.06
C ALA A 523 2.28 -13.26 5.22
N SER A 524 3.47 -13.81 4.93
CA SER A 524 4.41 -14.28 5.95
C SER A 524 5.33 -13.19 6.50
N GLN A 525 5.79 -12.26 5.64
CA GLN A 525 6.89 -11.34 5.96
C GLN A 525 6.42 -9.89 6.20
N GLY A 526 5.21 -9.55 5.74
CA GLY A 526 4.59 -8.26 5.94
C GLY A 526 5.04 -7.15 5.00
N ARG A 527 4.35 -6.01 5.09
CA ARG A 527 4.45 -4.85 4.19
C ARG A 527 5.88 -4.31 4.00
N GLU A 528 6.69 -4.25 5.05
CA GLU A 528 8.06 -3.71 4.96
C GLU A 528 9.02 -4.65 4.21
N ALA A 529 8.68 -5.93 4.02
CA ALA A 529 9.44 -6.84 3.17
C ALA A 529 9.27 -6.53 1.67
N ILE A 530 8.23 -5.77 1.30
CA ILE A 530 8.03 -5.31 -0.08
C ILE A 530 8.91 -4.07 -0.31
N PRO A 531 9.80 -4.07 -1.32
CA PRO A 531 10.67 -2.94 -1.62
C PRO A 531 9.89 -1.64 -1.72
N LEU A 532 10.43 -0.56 -1.14
CA LEU A 532 9.79 0.74 -1.18
C LEU A 532 9.50 1.21 -2.62
N GLN A 533 10.41 0.96 -3.56
CA GLN A 533 10.21 1.31 -4.97
C GLN A 533 8.96 0.61 -5.54
N TRP A 534 8.72 -0.64 -5.14
CA TRP A 534 7.53 -1.40 -5.58
C TRP A 534 6.26 -0.87 -4.92
N ARG A 535 6.30 -0.65 -3.60
CA ARG A 535 5.19 -0.04 -2.86
C ARG A 535 4.80 1.32 -3.44
N ASN A 536 5.77 2.17 -3.74
CA ASN A 536 5.52 3.47 -4.35
C ASN A 536 4.92 3.33 -5.75
N ALA A 537 5.44 2.45 -6.60
CA ALA A 537 4.88 2.21 -7.93
C ALA A 537 3.41 1.78 -7.83
N VAL A 538 3.10 0.77 -7.02
CA VAL A 538 1.72 0.28 -6.81
C VAL A 538 0.81 1.37 -6.22
N LEU A 539 1.18 1.98 -5.09
CA LEU A 539 0.34 2.96 -4.37
C LEU A 539 0.17 4.31 -5.07
N SER A 540 0.87 4.52 -6.18
CA SER A 540 0.72 5.71 -7.03
C SER A 540 0.23 5.39 -8.44
N CYS A 541 -0.03 4.11 -8.74
CA CYS A 541 -0.49 3.68 -10.05
C CYS A 541 -1.96 4.04 -10.26
N ARG A 542 -2.22 4.86 -11.27
CA ARG A 542 -3.58 5.25 -11.71
C ARG A 542 -3.62 5.22 -13.23
N PRO A 543 -4.00 4.10 -13.85
CA PRO A 543 -4.15 3.99 -15.30
C PRO A 543 -5.40 4.76 -15.78
N VAL A 544 -5.35 6.09 -15.68
CA VAL A 544 -6.40 7.00 -16.16
C VAL A 544 -6.44 7.05 -17.68
N GLN A 545 -7.56 7.48 -18.24
CA GLN A 545 -7.61 7.88 -19.64
C GLN A 545 -6.86 9.20 -19.82
N GLY A 546 -5.67 9.15 -20.39
CA GLY A 546 -4.78 10.30 -20.55
C GLY A 546 -3.54 9.99 -21.38
N SER A 547 -2.71 11.00 -21.59
CA SER A 547 -1.49 10.90 -22.40
C SER A 547 -0.50 9.87 -21.84
N GLY A 548 0.12 9.04 -22.70
CA GLY A 548 1.14 8.07 -22.26
C GLY A 548 0.62 6.81 -21.54
N ILE A 549 -0.70 6.67 -21.30
CA ILE A 549 -1.29 5.47 -20.71
C ILE A 549 -1.94 4.64 -21.82
N ARG A 550 -1.36 3.48 -22.12
CA ARG A 550 -1.84 2.60 -23.20
C ARG A 550 -3.11 1.85 -22.84
N HIS A 551 -3.19 1.38 -21.60
CA HIS A 551 -4.27 0.52 -21.12
C HIS A 551 -4.98 1.17 -19.93
N PRO A 552 -5.83 2.20 -20.16
CA PRO A 552 -6.58 2.82 -19.08
C PRO A 552 -7.59 1.85 -18.49
N ARG A 553 -7.80 1.90 -17.17
CA ARG A 553 -8.71 1.00 -16.44
C ARG A 553 -9.65 1.80 -15.55
N PRO A 554 -10.89 1.32 -15.30
CA PRO A 554 -11.76 1.89 -14.28
C PRO A 554 -11.09 1.92 -12.90
N SER A 555 -11.46 2.91 -12.07
CA SER A 555 -10.82 3.15 -10.76
C SER A 555 -11.03 2.02 -9.75
N GLU A 556 -11.99 1.14 -10.00
CA GLU A 556 -12.25 -0.09 -9.27
C GLU A 556 -11.06 -1.07 -9.35
N TYR A 557 -10.28 -1.00 -10.42
CA TYR A 557 -9.14 -1.89 -10.67
C TYR A 557 -7.79 -1.19 -10.46
N TRP A 558 -7.80 0.03 -9.93
CA TRP A 558 -6.57 0.70 -9.53
C TRP A 558 -6.08 0.15 -8.19
N PRO A 559 -4.76 -0.03 -8.02
CA PRO A 559 -4.21 -0.58 -6.78
C PRO A 559 -3.82 0.49 -5.74
N ASP A 560 -4.15 1.75 -5.97
CA ASP A 560 -3.66 2.86 -5.16
C ASP A 560 -4.28 2.95 -3.76
N ASP A 561 -5.33 2.17 -3.47
CA ASP A 561 -5.92 1.95 -2.13
C ASP A 561 -5.61 0.57 -1.54
N ALA A 562 -4.62 -0.17 -2.05
CA ALA A 562 -4.33 -1.53 -1.59
C ALA A 562 -4.14 -1.66 -0.07
N LEU A 563 -3.58 -0.65 0.60
CA LEU A 563 -3.43 -0.66 2.06
C LEU A 563 -4.77 -0.63 2.80
N ASP A 564 -5.68 0.24 2.37
CA ASP A 564 -7.02 0.35 2.94
C ASP A 564 -7.89 -0.85 2.55
N LEU A 565 -7.73 -1.39 1.34
CA LEU A 565 -8.46 -2.58 0.90
C LEU A 565 -8.08 -3.82 1.70
N ALA A 566 -6.79 -4.02 1.99
CA ALA A 566 -6.33 -5.09 2.87
C ALA A 566 -6.89 -4.96 4.30
N GLU A 567 -6.96 -3.74 4.83
CA GLU A 567 -7.58 -3.47 6.14
C GLU A 567 -9.09 -3.71 6.13
N ALA A 568 -9.77 -3.31 5.05
CA ALA A 568 -11.21 -3.51 4.87
C ALA A 568 -11.56 -5.01 4.81
N LEU A 569 -10.72 -5.83 4.17
CA LEU A 569 -10.88 -7.29 4.17
C LEU A 569 -10.76 -7.89 5.56
N LEU A 570 -9.74 -7.50 6.34
CA LEU A 570 -9.59 -7.96 7.72
C LEU A 570 -10.80 -7.57 8.59
N ALA A 571 -11.27 -6.33 8.46
CA ALA A 571 -12.41 -5.81 9.22
C ALA A 571 -13.75 -6.45 8.80
N ALA A 572 -13.86 -6.86 7.54
CA ALA A 572 -15.03 -7.57 7.02
C ALA A 572 -15.06 -9.05 7.40
N GLY A 573 -13.90 -9.63 7.70
CA GLY A 573 -13.73 -11.03 8.08
C GLY A 573 -14.38 -11.39 9.42
N PRO A 574 -14.65 -12.68 9.68
CA PRO A 574 -15.30 -13.14 10.92
C PRO A 574 -14.48 -12.88 12.18
N SER A 575 -13.18 -12.65 12.03
CA SER A 575 -12.22 -12.29 13.09
C SER A 575 -11.95 -10.78 13.20
N GLY A 576 -12.71 -9.95 12.46
CA GLY A 576 -12.58 -8.49 12.39
C GLY A 576 -13.44 -7.72 13.41
N GLY A 577 -14.11 -8.45 14.32
CA GLY A 577 -14.93 -7.91 15.41
C GLY A 577 -14.27 -7.98 16.78
#